data_AF-A0A7D5UQX5-F1
#
_entry.id   AF-A0A7D5UQX5-F1
#
_cell.length_a   1.000
_cell.length_b   1.000
_cell.length_c   1.000
_cell.angle_alpha   90.00
_cell.angle_beta   90.00
_cell.angle_gamma   90.00
#
_symmetry.space_group_name_H-M   'P 1'
#
loop_
_entity.id
_entity.type
_entity.pdbx_description
1 polymer ?
#
loop_
_entity_poly.entity_id
_entity_poly.type
_entity_poly.pdbx_seq_one_letter_code
_entity_poly.pdbx_strand_id
1 'polypeptide(L)'
;MAVQTPAKPSIAANGASNHDGLPSLTFSVVTKEVEKQDAMRLVADSIAQQRQTASFSVIVHPACFVGLVAACTAIYRQNAHRDFGTALVMVCGLVIAYLAGVRLLTANYIRIAESLKWKEWITSPEGKEDYVLAARYGDELIATTVLRLVAPAGSTKKTRLSSVKGGSGVIRAWTTKYRYRNKGIGGDMLRLAVLTTRSKCGDNAQVTFDPDHANSARPLHDMFNRPFIKREERAKKALAHALEACDRGESSFQME
;
A
#
# COMPACT_ATOMS: atom_id res chain seq x y z
N MET A 1 -43.44 -12.85 -65.90
CA MET A 1 -41.97 -12.70 -66.00
C MET A 1 -41.59 -11.35 -65.42
N ALA A 2 -41.03 -11.33 -64.20
CA ALA A 2 -40.14 -10.28 -63.67
C ALA A 2 -39.81 -10.63 -62.21
N VAL A 3 -38.79 -11.46 -62.02
CA VAL A 3 -38.19 -11.76 -60.71
C VAL A 3 -37.28 -10.59 -60.36
N GLN A 4 -37.66 -9.80 -59.35
CA GLN A 4 -36.78 -8.81 -58.72
C GLN A 4 -35.86 -9.53 -57.74
N THR A 5 -34.56 -9.46 -58.01
CA THR A 5 -33.49 -9.94 -57.12
C THR A 5 -33.08 -8.78 -56.21
N PRO A 6 -33.10 -8.92 -54.87
CA PRO A 6 -32.71 -7.84 -53.97
C PRO A 6 -31.18 -7.74 -53.83
N ALA A 7 -30.74 -6.50 -53.66
CA ALA A 7 -29.36 -6.06 -53.60
C ALA A 7 -28.56 -6.65 -52.42
N LYS A 8 -27.29 -6.90 -52.71
CA LYS A 8 -26.21 -7.36 -51.83
C LYS A 8 -25.80 -6.22 -50.88
N PRO A 9 -25.93 -6.34 -49.54
CA PRO A 9 -25.34 -5.37 -48.63
C PRO A 9 -23.86 -5.70 -48.40
N SER A 10 -23.02 -4.73 -48.78
CA SER A 10 -21.61 -4.67 -48.42
C SER A 10 -21.49 -4.48 -46.91
N ILE A 11 -21.06 -5.51 -46.18
CA ILE A 11 -20.67 -5.38 -44.78
C ILE A 11 -19.21 -4.93 -44.78
N ALA A 12 -19.03 -3.61 -44.77
CA ALA A 12 -17.77 -3.00 -44.41
C ALA A 12 -17.47 -3.34 -42.93
N ALA A 13 -16.33 -3.98 -42.71
CA ALA A 13 -15.78 -4.25 -41.40
C ALA A 13 -15.38 -2.93 -40.73
N ASN A 14 -16.27 -2.39 -39.88
CA ASN A 14 -15.94 -1.39 -38.87
C ASN A 14 -16.13 -2.04 -37.49
N GLY A 15 -15.10 -2.76 -37.05
CA GLY A 15 -14.96 -3.26 -35.69
C GLY A 15 -14.01 -2.36 -34.87
N ALA A 16 -14.21 -1.05 -34.90
CA ALA A 16 -13.66 -0.14 -33.89
C ALA A 16 -14.69 -0.09 -32.76
N SER A 17 -14.53 -0.93 -31.75
CA SER A 17 -15.32 -0.85 -30.52
C SER A 17 -14.87 0.37 -29.72
N ASN A 18 -15.56 1.49 -29.92
CA ASN A 18 -15.57 2.63 -29.01
C ASN A 18 -15.96 2.14 -27.60
N HIS A 19 -15.00 2.10 -26.68
CA HIS A 19 -15.25 2.22 -25.25
C HIS A 19 -15.19 3.70 -24.84
N ASP A 20 -16.05 4.53 -25.45
CA ASP A 20 -16.24 5.91 -25.04
C ASP A 20 -17.03 5.94 -23.72
N GLY A 21 -16.32 6.18 -22.61
CA GLY A 21 -16.93 6.61 -21.34
C GLY A 21 -16.52 5.83 -20.09
N LEU A 22 -15.77 4.72 -20.19
CA LEU A 22 -15.18 4.08 -19.01
C LEU A 22 -13.73 4.54 -18.87
N PRO A 23 -13.32 5.13 -17.73
CA PRO A 23 -11.93 5.45 -17.48
C PRO A 23 -11.10 4.17 -17.60
N SER A 24 -10.14 4.13 -18.51
CA SER A 24 -9.22 3.00 -18.66
C SER A 24 -8.27 2.97 -17.47
N LEU A 25 -7.96 1.76 -16.98
CA LEU A 25 -6.95 1.53 -15.96
C LEU A 25 -5.60 1.42 -16.65
N THR A 26 -4.75 2.44 -16.52
CA THR A 26 -3.43 2.49 -17.16
C THR A 26 -2.32 2.32 -16.13
N PHE A 27 -1.29 1.56 -16.49
CA PHE A 27 -0.12 1.30 -15.66
C PHE A 27 1.10 1.93 -16.31
N SER A 28 1.78 2.84 -15.62
CA SER A 28 2.94 3.52 -16.18
C SER A 28 4.07 3.71 -15.17
N VAL A 29 5.30 3.80 -15.71
CA VAL A 29 6.49 4.17 -14.95
C VAL A 29 6.52 5.70 -14.87
N VAL A 30 6.43 6.24 -13.67
CA VAL A 30 6.33 7.68 -13.44
C VAL A 30 7.70 8.32 -13.53
N THR A 31 7.91 9.12 -14.58
CA THR A 31 9.14 9.90 -14.79
C THR A 31 9.01 11.35 -14.38
N LYS A 32 7.80 11.93 -14.42
CA LYS A 32 7.55 13.34 -14.09
C LYS A 32 7.55 13.59 -12.57
N GLU A 33 8.17 14.70 -12.14
CA GLU A 33 8.30 15.05 -10.71
C GLU A 33 6.95 15.27 -10.01
N VAL A 34 6.00 15.94 -10.66
CA VAL A 34 4.65 16.20 -10.11
C VAL A 34 3.93 14.88 -9.83
N GLU A 35 4.01 13.93 -10.77
CA GLU A 35 3.37 12.63 -10.64
C GLU A 35 4.06 11.77 -9.55
N LYS A 36 5.39 11.91 -9.37
CA LYS A 36 6.11 11.29 -8.25
C LYS A 36 5.63 11.86 -6.91
N GLN A 37 5.38 13.17 -6.84
CA GLN A 37 4.84 13.81 -5.63
C GLN A 37 3.45 13.26 -5.26
N ASP A 38 2.56 13.12 -6.24
CA ASP A 38 1.22 12.57 -6.00
C ASP A 38 1.26 11.10 -5.56
N ALA A 39 2.15 10.30 -6.14
CA ALA A 39 2.41 8.94 -5.70
C ALA A 39 2.88 8.90 -4.24
N MET A 40 3.83 9.76 -3.87
CA MET A 40 4.31 9.82 -2.49
C MET A 40 3.26 10.33 -1.52
N ARG A 41 2.39 11.25 -1.94
CA ARG A 41 1.23 11.68 -1.16
C ARG A 41 0.30 10.50 -0.88
N LEU A 42 0.04 9.65 -1.86
CA LEU A 42 -0.76 8.44 -1.68
C LEU A 42 -0.10 7.43 -0.71
N VAL A 43 1.23 7.31 -0.71
CA VAL A 43 1.98 6.50 0.26
C VAL A 43 1.84 7.10 1.66
N ALA A 44 2.07 8.39 1.82
CA ALA A 44 1.93 9.10 3.10
C ALA A 44 0.51 8.97 3.67
N ASP A 45 -0.53 9.11 2.82
CA ASP A 45 -1.92 8.92 3.22
C ASP A 45 -2.19 7.49 3.69
N SER A 46 -1.56 6.48 3.08
CA SER A 46 -1.67 5.08 3.52
C SER A 46 -1.11 4.88 4.92
N ILE A 47 0.01 5.53 5.23
CA ILE A 47 0.65 5.49 6.56
C ILE A 47 -0.20 6.23 7.58
N ALA A 48 -0.79 7.37 7.21
CA ALA A 48 -1.77 8.05 8.04
C ALA A 48 -2.98 7.16 8.35
N GLN A 49 -3.46 6.37 7.38
CA GLN A 49 -4.52 5.37 7.60
C GLN A 49 -4.07 4.22 8.54
N GLN A 50 -2.79 3.86 8.55
CA GLN A 50 -2.27 2.88 9.51
C GLN A 50 -2.42 3.36 10.95
N ARG A 51 -2.25 4.66 11.22
CA ARG A 51 -2.48 5.24 12.56
C ARG A 51 -3.91 4.99 13.07
N GLN A 52 -4.90 5.12 12.19
CA GLN A 52 -6.30 4.88 12.55
C GLN A 52 -6.53 3.41 12.91
N THR A 53 -5.93 2.51 12.14
CA THR A 53 -6.02 1.06 12.39
C THR A 53 -5.29 0.67 13.68
N ALA A 54 -4.12 1.26 13.93
CA ALA A 54 -3.35 1.09 15.17
C ALA A 54 -4.17 1.53 16.39
N SER A 55 -4.79 2.72 16.34
CA SER A 55 -5.63 3.25 17.41
C SER A 55 -6.79 2.32 17.73
N PHE A 56 -7.48 1.81 16.70
CA PHE A 56 -8.56 0.85 16.90
C PHE A 56 -8.07 -0.46 17.50
N SER A 57 -6.91 -0.97 17.07
CA SER A 57 -6.33 -2.20 17.62
C SER A 57 -5.95 -2.09 19.09
N VAL A 58 -5.54 -0.90 19.55
CA VAL A 58 -5.25 -0.64 20.97
C VAL A 58 -6.54 -0.54 21.78
N ILE A 59 -7.55 0.18 21.25
CA ILE A 59 -8.84 0.37 21.92
C ILE A 59 -9.57 -0.95 22.14
N VAL A 60 -9.57 -1.83 21.13
CA VAL A 60 -10.31 -3.10 21.14
C VAL A 60 -9.50 -4.25 21.78
N HIS A 61 -8.27 -3.98 22.22
CA HIS A 61 -7.45 -5.04 22.81
C HIS A 61 -8.07 -5.56 24.12
N PRO A 62 -8.29 -6.88 24.29
CA PRO A 62 -8.97 -7.44 25.47
C PRO A 62 -8.36 -7.02 26.80
N ALA A 63 -7.03 -6.97 26.89
CA ALA A 63 -6.32 -6.51 28.08
C ALA A 63 -6.65 -5.05 28.47
N CYS A 64 -6.74 -4.14 27.50
CA CYS A 64 -7.08 -2.74 27.76
C CYS A 64 -8.55 -2.60 28.14
N PHE A 65 -9.44 -3.36 27.51
CA PHE A 65 -10.86 -3.37 27.83
C PHE A 65 -11.13 -3.90 29.24
N VAL A 66 -10.50 -5.02 29.62
CA VAL A 66 -10.59 -5.57 30.98
C VAL A 66 -10.04 -4.59 32.02
N GLY A 67 -8.90 -3.94 31.74
CA GLY A 67 -8.34 -2.91 32.61
C GLY A 67 -9.28 -1.72 32.80
N LEU A 68 -9.91 -1.24 31.72
CA LEU A 68 -10.88 -0.15 31.77
C LEU A 68 -12.12 -0.54 32.57
N VAL A 69 -12.69 -1.73 32.31
CA VAL A 69 -13.87 -2.23 33.04
C VAL A 69 -13.55 -2.41 34.53
N ALA A 70 -12.40 -3.00 34.87
CA ALA A 70 -11.98 -3.17 36.25
C ALA A 70 -11.84 -1.82 36.97
N ALA A 71 -11.24 -0.82 36.32
CA ALA A 71 -11.12 0.54 36.85
C ALA A 71 -12.48 1.23 37.00
N CYS A 72 -13.39 1.08 36.03
CA CYS A 72 -14.77 1.57 36.14
C CYS A 72 -15.52 0.91 37.31
N THR A 73 -15.40 -0.41 37.48
CA THR A 73 -16.02 -1.14 38.61
C THR A 73 -15.44 -0.70 39.95
N ALA A 74 -14.12 -0.46 40.04
CA ALA A 74 -13.49 0.02 41.26
C ALA A 74 -13.99 1.43 41.64
N ILE A 75 -14.03 2.36 40.68
CA ILE A 75 -14.54 3.72 40.88
C ILE A 75 -16.03 3.70 41.27
N TYR A 76 -16.82 2.85 40.61
CA TYR A 76 -18.24 2.70 40.92
C TYR A 76 -18.44 2.17 42.34
N ARG A 77 -17.71 1.11 42.75
CA ARG A 77 -17.80 0.56 44.11
C ARG A 77 -17.39 1.56 45.18
N GLN A 78 -16.36 2.36 44.93
CA GLN A 78 -15.86 3.33 45.90
C GLN A 78 -16.78 4.54 46.05
N ASN A 79 -17.43 4.97 44.96
CA ASN A 79 -18.34 6.12 44.95
C ASN A 79 -19.83 5.74 45.09
N ALA A 80 -20.17 4.45 45.17
CA ALA A 80 -21.53 3.97 45.39
C ALA A 80 -22.17 4.55 46.67
N HIS A 81 -21.35 4.94 47.66
CA HIS A 81 -21.79 5.55 48.91
C HIS A 81 -21.92 7.08 48.86
N ARG A 82 -21.48 7.76 47.79
CA ARG A 82 -21.14 9.19 47.79
C ARG A 82 -21.78 10.00 46.65
N ASP A 83 -22.86 9.49 46.06
CA ASP A 83 -23.67 10.04 44.96
C ASP A 83 -23.37 9.53 43.53
N PHE A 84 -24.43 9.13 42.82
CA PHE A 84 -24.38 8.55 41.47
C PHE A 84 -23.81 9.53 40.41
N GLY A 85 -24.10 10.82 40.55
CA GLY A 85 -23.60 11.85 39.62
C GLY A 85 -22.08 11.96 39.62
N THR A 86 -21.46 11.93 40.80
CA THR A 86 -20.00 11.96 40.96
C THR A 86 -19.34 10.72 40.36
N ALA A 87 -19.96 9.54 40.55
CA ALA A 87 -19.48 8.30 39.95
C ALA A 87 -19.52 8.36 38.40
N LEU A 88 -20.59 8.91 37.81
CA LEU A 88 -20.72 9.05 36.36
C LEU A 88 -19.65 9.97 35.78
N VAL A 89 -19.40 11.12 36.41
CA VAL A 89 -18.37 12.08 35.97
C VAL A 89 -16.96 11.47 36.03
N MET A 90 -16.65 10.73 37.09
CA MET A 90 -15.36 10.03 37.23
C MET A 90 -15.16 8.96 36.15
N VAL A 91 -16.19 8.17 35.84
CA VAL A 91 -16.14 7.16 34.78
C VAL A 91 -15.93 7.83 33.41
N CYS A 92 -16.66 8.91 33.11
CA CYS A 92 -16.44 9.68 31.89
C CYS A 92 -15.02 10.25 31.80
N GLY A 93 -14.49 10.80 32.90
CA GLY A 93 -13.12 11.29 32.99
C GLY A 93 -12.08 10.19 32.76
N LEU A 94 -12.30 9.00 33.32
CA LEU A 94 -11.44 7.84 33.11
C LEU A 94 -11.43 7.39 31.64
N VAL A 95 -12.60 7.37 30.99
CA VAL A 95 -12.71 7.03 29.55
C VAL A 95 -11.95 8.06 28.70
N ILE A 96 -12.09 9.36 29.00
CA ILE A 96 -11.36 10.42 28.29
C ILE A 96 -9.85 10.28 28.50
N ALA A 97 -9.40 10.03 29.73
CA ALA A 97 -7.99 9.81 30.05
C ALA A 97 -7.42 8.56 29.33
N TYR A 98 -8.21 7.49 29.25
CA TYR A 98 -7.87 6.29 28.50
C TYR A 98 -7.69 6.58 27.01
N LEU A 99 -8.64 7.26 26.37
CA LEU A 99 -8.55 7.63 24.95
C LEU A 99 -7.38 8.60 24.69
N ALA A 100 -7.09 9.51 25.62
CA ALA A 100 -5.91 10.38 25.56
C ALA A 100 -4.61 9.58 25.61
N GLY A 101 -4.50 8.59 26.50
CA GLY A 101 -3.36 7.67 26.57
C GLY A 101 -3.14 6.91 25.26
N VAL A 102 -4.21 6.39 24.64
CA VAL A 102 -4.13 5.74 23.33
C VAL A 102 -3.63 6.72 22.26
N ARG A 103 -4.10 7.97 22.28
CA ARG A 103 -3.63 9.01 21.35
C ARG A 103 -2.14 9.29 21.51
N LEU A 104 -1.63 9.34 22.74
CA LEU A 104 -0.20 9.56 23.00
C LEU A 104 0.65 8.40 22.50
N LEU A 105 0.22 7.15 22.74
CA LEU A 105 0.93 5.96 22.25
C LEU A 105 0.96 5.89 20.72
N THR A 106 -0.11 6.34 20.06
CA THR A 106 -0.21 6.34 18.59
C THR A 106 0.43 7.56 17.93
N ALA A 107 0.82 8.59 18.69
CA ALA A 107 1.52 9.76 18.17
C ALA A 107 2.87 9.41 17.51
N ASN A 108 3.49 8.30 17.90
CA ASN A 108 4.76 7.88 17.31
C ASN A 108 4.66 7.54 15.81
N TYR A 109 3.48 7.11 15.33
CA TYR A 109 3.24 6.90 13.90
C TYR A 109 3.30 8.21 13.10
N ILE A 110 2.92 9.34 13.70
CA ILE A 110 2.96 10.64 13.04
C ILE A 110 4.42 11.05 12.80
N ARG A 111 5.28 10.87 13.80
CA ARG A 111 6.72 11.14 13.67
C ARG A 111 7.38 10.28 12.59
N ILE A 112 6.98 9.01 12.47
CA ILE A 112 7.45 8.13 11.39
C ILE A 112 6.96 8.65 10.03
N ALA A 113 5.70 9.07 9.90
CA ALA A 113 5.19 9.64 8.66
C ALA A 113 5.92 10.96 8.29
N GLU A 114 6.23 11.81 9.27
CA GLU A 114 7.01 13.03 9.08
C GLU A 114 8.47 12.76 8.70
N SER A 115 9.05 11.66 9.18
CA SER A 115 10.41 11.24 8.83
C SER A 115 10.55 10.77 7.37
N LEU A 116 9.43 10.44 6.71
CA LEU A 116 9.40 10.10 5.29
C LEU A 116 9.42 11.37 4.43
N LYS A 117 10.49 12.15 4.54
CA LYS A 117 10.76 13.23 3.59
C LYS A 117 10.94 12.62 2.21
N TRP A 118 9.98 12.84 1.33
CA TRP A 118 9.89 12.17 0.03
C TRP A 118 11.17 12.26 -0.83
N LYS A 119 11.88 13.40 -0.82
CA LYS A 119 13.14 13.60 -1.56
C LYS A 119 14.29 12.73 -1.02
N GLU A 120 14.44 12.71 0.29
CA GLU A 120 15.47 11.91 0.99
C GLU A 120 15.13 10.42 0.94
N TRP A 121 13.84 10.08 0.87
CA TRP A 121 13.40 8.70 0.84
C TRP A 121 13.48 8.08 -0.55
N ILE A 122 13.14 8.79 -1.64
CA ILE A 122 13.28 8.29 -3.02
C ILE A 122 14.75 8.20 -3.44
N THR A 123 15.59 9.10 -2.91
CA THR A 123 17.02 9.08 -3.18
C THR A 123 17.66 8.03 -2.28
N SER A 124 18.10 6.92 -2.85
CA SER A 124 18.90 5.94 -2.09
C SER A 124 20.13 6.63 -1.48
N PRO A 125 20.64 6.22 -0.31
CA PRO A 125 21.93 6.69 0.21
C PRO A 125 23.10 6.49 -0.78
N GLU A 126 22.90 5.71 -1.84
CA GLU A 126 23.83 5.52 -2.97
C GLU A 126 23.60 6.47 -4.17
N GLY A 127 22.66 7.43 -4.09
CA GLY A 127 22.40 8.44 -5.14
C GLY A 127 21.60 7.95 -6.36
N LYS A 128 21.03 6.74 -6.31
CA LYS A 128 20.13 6.22 -7.36
C LYS A 128 18.66 6.55 -7.01
N GLU A 129 17.94 7.08 -8.00
CA GLU A 129 16.49 7.30 -7.89
C GLU A 129 15.74 5.96 -7.91
N ASP A 130 14.83 5.76 -6.95
CA ASP A 130 13.92 4.63 -6.95
C ASP A 130 12.88 4.76 -8.09
N TYR A 131 12.51 3.63 -8.72
CA TYR A 131 11.48 3.59 -9.75
C TYR A 131 10.10 3.68 -9.12
N VAL A 132 9.34 4.71 -9.47
CA VAL A 132 7.96 4.90 -9.01
C VAL A 132 7.03 4.40 -10.11
N LEU A 133 6.28 3.35 -9.81
CA LEU A 133 5.24 2.80 -10.68
C LEU A 133 3.89 3.31 -10.20
N ALA A 134 3.02 3.71 -11.12
CA ALA A 134 1.69 4.21 -10.83
C ALA A 134 0.63 3.44 -11.62
N ALA A 135 -0.54 3.24 -11.01
CA ALA A 135 -1.76 2.90 -11.71
C ALA A 135 -2.73 4.07 -11.65
N ARG A 136 -3.23 4.48 -12.82
CA ARG A 136 -4.23 5.53 -13.00
C ARG A 136 -5.53 4.96 -13.51
N TYR A 137 -6.62 5.61 -13.16
CA TYR A 137 -7.93 5.35 -13.73
C TYR A 137 -8.52 6.68 -14.18
N GLY A 138 -8.48 6.91 -15.49
CA GLY A 138 -8.63 8.25 -16.03
C GLY A 138 -7.51 9.16 -15.50
N ASP A 139 -7.89 10.27 -14.87
CA ASP A 139 -6.95 11.26 -14.32
C ASP A 139 -6.54 10.98 -12.86
N GLU A 140 -7.19 10.02 -12.19
CA GLU A 140 -6.96 9.77 -10.78
C GLU A 140 -5.88 8.71 -10.54
N LEU A 141 -4.87 9.04 -9.72
CA LEU A 141 -3.90 8.07 -9.23
C LEU A 141 -4.52 7.14 -8.18
N ILE A 142 -4.58 5.84 -8.49
CA ILE A 142 -5.20 4.84 -7.62
C ILE A 142 -4.18 4.07 -6.80
N ALA A 143 -3.07 3.69 -7.41
CA ALA A 143 -2.09 2.82 -6.78
C ALA A 143 -0.68 3.26 -7.12
N THR A 144 0.25 2.98 -6.22
CA THR A 144 1.67 3.21 -6.48
C THR A 144 2.53 2.13 -5.85
N THR A 145 3.64 1.84 -6.51
CA THR A 145 4.69 0.94 -6.03
C THR A 145 6.04 1.60 -6.24
N VAL A 146 6.85 1.67 -5.19
CA VAL A 146 8.21 2.21 -5.24
C VAL A 146 9.17 1.03 -5.23
N LEU A 147 9.92 0.89 -6.31
CA LEU A 147 10.83 -0.22 -6.59
C LEU A 147 12.27 0.28 -6.62
N ARG A 148 13.13 -0.36 -5.83
CA ARG A 148 14.57 -0.16 -5.85
C ARG A 148 15.24 -1.34 -6.51
N LEU A 149 16.05 -1.09 -7.53
CA LEU A 149 16.87 -2.14 -8.15
C LEU A 149 18.21 -2.23 -7.42
N VAL A 150 18.50 -3.40 -6.84
CA VAL A 150 19.73 -3.70 -6.13
C VAL A 150 20.63 -4.53 -7.03
N ALA A 151 21.88 -4.08 -7.23
CA ALA A 151 22.87 -4.82 -8.00
C ALA A 151 23.30 -6.10 -7.26
N PRO A 152 23.72 -7.17 -7.97
CA PRO A 152 24.12 -8.43 -7.33
C PRO A 152 25.26 -8.22 -6.33
N ALA A 153 25.18 -8.96 -5.22
CA ALA A 153 26.20 -8.98 -4.17
C ALA A 153 27.54 -9.44 -4.79
N GLY A 154 28.55 -8.56 -4.77
CA GLY A 154 29.87 -8.79 -5.39
C GLY A 154 30.27 -7.75 -6.45
N SER A 155 29.36 -6.87 -6.87
CA SER A 155 29.69 -5.78 -7.80
C SER A 155 30.45 -4.63 -7.11
N THR A 156 31.65 -4.32 -7.58
CA THR A 156 32.44 -3.14 -7.19
C THR A 156 31.72 -1.83 -7.55
N LYS A 157 31.93 -0.76 -6.76
CA LYS A 157 31.23 0.55 -6.92
C LYS A 157 31.21 1.11 -8.37
N LYS A 158 32.27 0.84 -9.17
CA LYS A 158 32.36 1.23 -10.59
C LYS A 158 31.49 0.37 -11.53
N THR A 159 31.29 -0.90 -11.22
CA THR A 159 30.52 -1.86 -12.05
C THR A 159 29.02 -1.88 -11.68
N ARG A 160 28.68 -1.43 -10.46
CA ARG A 160 27.29 -1.19 -10.02
C ARG A 160 26.54 -0.14 -10.86
N LEU A 161 27.25 0.71 -11.60
CA LEU A 161 26.65 1.75 -12.44
C LEU A 161 26.13 1.23 -13.78
N SER A 162 26.71 0.14 -14.32
CA SER A 162 26.48 -0.27 -15.71
C SER A 162 25.76 -1.60 -15.88
N SER A 163 25.77 -2.48 -14.87
CA SER A 163 25.10 -3.79 -14.97
C SER A 163 24.25 -4.08 -13.74
N VAL A 164 22.95 -3.77 -13.84
CA VAL A 164 21.91 -4.31 -12.94
C VAL A 164 21.54 -5.75 -13.35
N LYS A 165 22.18 -6.30 -14.39
CA LYS A 165 21.95 -7.65 -14.91
C LYS A 165 22.38 -8.68 -13.86
N GLY A 166 21.43 -9.51 -13.41
CA GLY A 166 21.59 -10.43 -12.28
C GLY A 166 21.24 -9.83 -10.91
N GLY A 167 20.72 -8.61 -10.85
CA GLY A 167 20.28 -7.94 -9.61
C GLY A 167 18.91 -8.40 -9.11
N SER A 168 18.49 -7.84 -7.97
CA SER A 168 17.19 -8.08 -7.34
C SER A 168 16.39 -6.78 -7.20
N GLY A 169 15.08 -6.86 -7.37
CA GLY A 169 14.15 -5.76 -7.12
C GLY A 169 13.67 -5.76 -5.67
N VAL A 170 13.77 -4.63 -4.98
CA VAL A 170 13.29 -4.45 -3.61
C VAL A 170 12.12 -3.47 -3.61
N ILE A 171 10.95 -3.92 -3.16
CA ILE A 171 9.75 -3.09 -3.07
C ILE A 171 9.76 -2.33 -1.74
N ARG A 172 9.90 -1.01 -1.82
CA ARG A 172 9.98 -0.12 -0.64
C ARG A 172 8.63 0.44 -0.23
N ALA A 173 7.73 0.66 -1.17
CA ALA A 173 6.36 1.03 -0.88
C ALA A 173 5.42 0.35 -1.86
N TRP A 174 4.27 -0.07 -1.36
CA TRP A 174 3.16 -0.57 -2.16
C TRP A 174 1.87 -0.14 -1.49
N THR A 175 1.07 0.62 -2.23
CA THR A 175 -0.20 1.12 -1.72
C THR A 175 -1.24 1.22 -2.81
N THR A 176 -2.48 1.05 -2.39
CA THR A 176 -3.69 1.24 -3.20
C THR A 176 -4.64 2.11 -2.39
N LYS A 177 -5.30 3.04 -3.08
CA LYS A 177 -6.34 3.90 -2.52
C LYS A 177 -7.47 3.05 -1.96
N TYR A 178 -8.01 3.43 -0.80
CA TYR A 178 -8.96 2.62 -0.03
C TYR A 178 -10.16 2.13 -0.85
N ARG A 179 -10.75 3.02 -1.67
CA ARG A 179 -11.90 2.74 -2.55
C ARG A 179 -11.63 1.65 -3.60
N TYR A 180 -10.37 1.40 -3.91
CA TYR A 180 -9.92 0.50 -4.97
C TYR A 180 -9.20 -0.75 -4.40
N ARG A 181 -9.19 -0.91 -3.07
CA ARG A 181 -8.71 -2.14 -2.43
C ARG A 181 -9.67 -3.30 -2.72
N ASN A 182 -9.14 -4.52 -2.67
CA ASN A 182 -9.86 -5.77 -2.97
C ASN A 182 -10.37 -5.89 -4.43
N LYS A 183 -9.92 -5.04 -5.35
CA LYS A 183 -10.26 -5.11 -6.79
C LYS A 183 -9.16 -5.73 -7.67
N GLY A 184 -8.17 -6.41 -7.08
CA GLY A 184 -7.04 -7.00 -7.82
C GLY A 184 -5.92 -6.02 -8.20
N ILE A 185 -6.18 -4.71 -8.29
CA ILE A 185 -5.23 -3.65 -8.70
C ILE A 185 -3.89 -3.71 -7.92
N GLY A 186 -3.94 -4.04 -6.63
CA GLY A 186 -2.73 -4.20 -5.84
C GLY A 186 -1.83 -5.35 -6.31
N GLY A 187 -2.42 -6.48 -6.67
CA GLY A 187 -1.68 -7.62 -7.22
C GLY A 187 -1.12 -7.32 -8.61
N ASP A 188 -1.87 -6.60 -9.42
CA ASP A 188 -1.43 -6.15 -10.74
C ASP A 188 -0.24 -5.18 -10.66
N MET A 189 -0.23 -4.28 -9.67
CA MET A 189 0.95 -3.45 -9.39
C MET A 189 2.19 -4.26 -9.01
N LEU A 190 2.03 -5.36 -8.26
CA LEU A 190 3.16 -6.23 -7.92
C LEU A 190 3.67 -6.97 -9.16
N ARG A 191 2.79 -7.43 -10.04
CA ARG A 191 3.16 -8.03 -11.33
C ARG A 191 3.92 -7.03 -12.21
N LEU A 192 3.45 -5.78 -12.31
CA LEU A 192 4.15 -4.71 -13.03
C LEU A 192 5.54 -4.46 -12.46
N ALA A 193 5.69 -4.49 -11.13
CA ALA A 193 6.99 -4.36 -10.48
C ALA A 193 7.93 -5.53 -10.81
N VAL A 194 7.41 -6.76 -10.87
CA VAL A 194 8.16 -7.95 -11.30
C VAL A 194 8.60 -7.82 -12.77
N LEU A 195 7.68 -7.47 -13.67
CA LEU A 195 7.99 -7.29 -15.10
C LEU A 195 9.03 -6.19 -15.32
N THR A 196 8.91 -5.06 -14.61
CA THR A 196 9.87 -3.96 -14.68
C THR A 196 11.24 -4.39 -14.14
N THR A 197 11.26 -5.18 -13.06
CA THR A 197 12.50 -5.74 -12.51
C THR A 197 13.15 -6.69 -13.51
N ARG A 198 12.40 -7.63 -14.11
CA ARG A 198 12.92 -8.61 -15.08
C ARG A 198 13.44 -7.94 -16.35
N SER A 199 12.70 -6.95 -16.87
CA SER A 199 13.11 -6.16 -18.04
C SER A 199 14.45 -5.46 -17.83
N LYS A 200 14.76 -5.01 -16.61
CA LYS A 200 15.98 -4.25 -16.30
C LYS A 200 17.13 -5.10 -15.74
N CYS A 201 16.81 -6.13 -14.96
CA CYS A 201 17.77 -6.95 -14.21
C CYS A 201 17.97 -8.36 -14.80
N GLY A 202 17.16 -8.76 -15.79
CA GLY A 202 17.16 -10.09 -16.40
C GLY A 202 16.06 -11.01 -15.84
N ASP A 203 15.72 -12.05 -16.59
CA ASP A 203 14.54 -12.90 -16.35
C ASP A 203 14.53 -13.61 -14.99
N ASN A 204 15.70 -13.90 -14.42
CA ASN A 204 15.85 -14.55 -13.11
C ASN A 204 15.97 -13.58 -11.93
N ALA A 205 15.66 -12.29 -12.12
CA ALA A 205 15.75 -11.31 -11.04
C ALA A 205 14.69 -11.58 -9.96
N GLN A 206 15.13 -11.72 -8.71
CA GLN A 206 14.24 -11.91 -7.56
C GLN A 206 13.62 -10.57 -7.13
N VAL A 207 12.35 -10.61 -6.74
CA VAL A 207 11.65 -9.44 -6.17
C VAL A 207 11.22 -9.74 -4.74
N THR A 208 11.65 -8.90 -3.80
CA THR A 208 11.33 -9.04 -2.37
C THR A 208 10.84 -7.72 -1.80
N PHE A 209 10.09 -7.76 -0.70
CA PHE A 209 9.79 -6.55 0.07
C PHE A 209 11.01 -6.10 0.87
N ASP A 210 11.21 -4.78 0.95
CA ASP A 210 12.23 -4.19 1.82
C ASP A 210 11.89 -4.52 3.30
N PRO A 211 12.85 -4.96 4.14
CA PRO A 211 12.61 -5.05 5.59
C PRO A 211 12.14 -3.70 6.18
N ASP A 212 12.65 -2.58 5.66
CA ASP A 212 12.32 -1.22 6.08
C ASP A 212 11.37 -0.53 5.07
N HIS A 213 10.39 -1.28 4.55
CA HIS A 213 9.37 -0.73 3.66
C HIS A 213 8.46 0.28 4.38
N ALA A 214 7.85 1.21 3.64
CA ALA A 214 7.04 2.32 4.17
C ALA A 214 5.90 1.89 5.13
N ASN A 215 5.43 0.64 5.00
CA ASN A 215 4.38 0.05 5.82
C ASN A 215 4.91 -0.93 6.90
N SER A 216 6.22 -1.07 7.06
CA SER A 216 6.85 -2.03 7.98
C SER A 216 6.91 -1.54 9.42
N ALA A 217 6.86 -0.21 9.61
CA ALA A 217 7.09 0.42 10.90
C ALA A 217 6.04 0.00 11.96
N ARG A 218 6.53 -0.64 13.02
CA ARG A 218 5.74 -1.12 14.17
C ARG A 218 6.23 -0.48 15.46
N PRO A 219 5.88 0.79 15.71
CA PRO A 219 6.26 1.45 16.97
C PRO A 219 5.47 0.94 18.19
N LEU A 220 4.42 0.14 17.99
CA LEU A 220 3.62 -0.43 19.08
C LEU A 220 4.15 -1.80 19.51
N HIS A 221 3.88 -2.15 20.77
CA HIS A 221 4.21 -3.46 21.34
C HIS A 221 3.50 -4.60 20.59
N ASP A 222 4.13 -5.78 20.52
CA ASP A 222 3.70 -6.90 19.67
C ASP A 222 2.26 -7.39 19.89
N MET A 223 1.72 -7.17 21.08
CA MET A 223 0.33 -7.48 21.42
C MET A 223 -0.67 -6.74 20.51
N PHE A 224 -0.33 -5.53 20.06
CA PHE A 224 -1.17 -4.72 19.17
C PHE A 224 -0.81 -4.88 17.68
N ASN A 225 0.22 -5.66 17.37
CA ASN A 225 0.75 -5.80 16.00
C ASN A 225 0.01 -6.86 15.16
N ARG A 226 -0.89 -7.64 15.76
CA ARG A 226 -1.68 -8.69 15.07
C ARG A 226 -2.29 -8.28 13.72
N PRO A 227 -3.04 -7.16 13.59
CA PRO A 227 -3.59 -6.76 12.29
C PRO A 227 -2.51 -6.41 11.26
N PHE A 228 -1.37 -5.86 11.71
CA PHE A 228 -0.24 -5.53 10.84
C PHE A 228 0.48 -6.79 10.34
N ILE A 229 0.69 -7.77 11.22
CA ILE A 229 1.27 -9.08 10.86
C ILE A 229 0.40 -9.77 9.79
N LYS A 230 -0.91 -9.87 10.03
CA LYS A 230 -1.84 -10.47 9.07
C LYS A 230 -1.85 -9.74 7.72
N ARG A 231 -1.69 -8.42 7.73
CA ARG A 231 -1.61 -7.61 6.50
C ARG A 231 -0.29 -7.84 5.76
N GLU A 232 0.82 -7.94 6.47
CA GLU A 232 2.13 -8.26 5.89
C GLU A 232 2.15 -9.68 5.31
N GLU A 233 1.58 -10.67 6.00
CA GLU A 233 1.41 -12.03 5.47
C GLU A 233 0.59 -12.03 4.18
N ARG A 234 -0.50 -11.27 4.12
CA ARG A 234 -1.30 -11.09 2.90
C ARG A 234 -0.49 -10.43 1.78
N ALA A 235 0.36 -9.45 2.12
CA ALA A 235 1.25 -8.81 1.16
C ALA A 235 2.28 -9.81 0.59
N LYS A 236 2.93 -10.60 1.45
CA LYS A 236 3.87 -11.65 1.06
C LYS A 236 3.20 -12.71 0.17
N LYS A 237 1.99 -13.15 0.52
CA LYS A 237 1.19 -14.06 -0.32
C LYS A 237 0.83 -13.44 -1.67
N ALA A 238 0.46 -12.16 -1.71
CA ALA A 238 0.15 -11.47 -2.95
C ALA A 238 1.37 -11.34 -3.86
N LEU A 239 2.57 -11.10 -3.30
CA LEU A 239 3.81 -11.07 -4.06
C LEU A 239 4.19 -12.46 -4.59
N ALA A 240 4.06 -13.51 -3.77
CA ALA A 240 4.28 -14.89 -4.22
C ALA A 240 3.35 -15.25 -5.39
N HIS A 241 2.06 -14.94 -5.27
CA HIS A 241 1.10 -15.14 -6.35
C HIS A 241 1.42 -14.32 -7.61
N ALA A 242 1.93 -13.10 -7.46
CA ALA A 242 2.36 -12.27 -8.59
C ALA A 242 3.58 -12.86 -9.31
N LEU A 243 4.56 -13.38 -8.55
CA LEU A 243 5.73 -14.06 -9.11
C LEU A 243 5.33 -15.32 -9.88
N GLU A 244 4.50 -16.17 -9.28
CA GLU A 244 3.98 -17.38 -9.93
C GLU A 244 3.20 -17.07 -11.21
N ALA A 245 2.37 -16.01 -11.21
CA ALA A 245 1.63 -15.59 -12.40
C ALA A 245 2.56 -15.09 -13.52
N CYS A 246 3.62 -14.35 -13.17
CA CYS A 246 4.63 -13.93 -14.13
C CYS A 246 5.42 -15.13 -14.69
N ASP A 247 5.69 -16.16 -13.89
CA ASP A 247 6.37 -17.39 -14.34
C ASP A 247 5.50 -18.23 -15.27
N ARG A 248 4.17 -18.16 -15.13
CA ARG A 248 3.22 -18.77 -16.07
C ARG A 248 3.03 -17.99 -17.36
N GLY A 249 3.58 -16.78 -17.48
CA GLY A 249 3.43 -15.93 -18.68
C GLY A 249 2.08 -15.21 -18.80
N GLU A 250 1.30 -15.11 -17.72
CA GLU A 250 0.02 -14.39 -17.70
C GLU A 250 0.24 -12.87 -17.57
N SER A 251 0.71 -12.21 -18.63
CA SER A 251 0.87 -10.75 -18.65
C SER A 251 -0.26 -10.07 -19.44
N SER A 252 -1.42 -9.89 -18.81
CA SER A 252 -2.52 -9.08 -19.35
C SER A 252 -2.35 -7.60 -18.96
N PHE A 253 -1.36 -6.91 -19.52
CA PHE A 253 -1.20 -5.47 -19.32
C PHE A 253 -1.22 -4.74 -20.66
N GLN A 254 -2.15 -3.80 -20.83
CA GLN A 254 -2.01 -2.74 -21.83
C GLN A 254 -1.08 -1.68 -21.23
N MET A 255 0.16 -1.62 -21.72
CA MET A 255 1.08 -0.52 -21.44
C MET A 255 0.89 0.55 -22.52
N GLU A 256 0.67 1.79 -22.10
CA GLU A 256 0.87 3.00 -22.91
C GLU A 256 2.03 3.82 -22.34
#